data_AF-A0AAE0A9C7-F1
#
_entry.id   AF-A0AAE0A9C7-F1
#
_cell.length_a   1.000
_cell.length_b   1.000
_cell.length_c   1.000
_cell.angle_alpha   90.00
_cell.angle_beta   90.00
_cell.angle_gamma   90.00
#
_symmetry.space_group_name_H-M   'P 1'
#
loop_
_entity.id
_entity.type
_entity.pdbx_description
1 polymer ?
#
loop_
_entity_poly.entity_id
_entity_poly.type
_entity_poly.pdbx_seq_one_letter_code
_entity_poly.pdbx_strand_id
1 'polypeptide(L)'
;MVAQVPNIGGNGMAFVISPSMDFSRAAPGQYFGLFNISNIGWSINHILAVELDIAQNPEFNDIDGNHVGIDVNSLKSNDSATAANFSDKGRI
;
A
#
# COMPACT_ATOMS: atom_id res chain seq x y z
N MET A 1 -0.35 -6.81 11.11
CA MET A 1 1.02 -6.50 11.59
C MET A 1 0.91 -5.87 12.97
N VAL A 2 1.76 -6.25 13.93
CA VAL A 2 1.82 -5.61 15.26
C VAL A 2 3.17 -4.91 15.37
N ALA A 3 3.18 -3.65 15.77
CA ALA A 3 4.40 -2.90 16.05
C ALA A 3 5.16 -3.57 17.20
N GLN A 4 6.40 -4.02 16.96
CA GLN A 4 7.25 -4.61 18.00
C GLN A 4 7.89 -3.55 18.91
N VAL A 5 7.83 -2.28 18.54
CA VAL A 5 8.41 -1.14 19.27
C VAL A 5 7.32 -0.07 19.43
N PRO A 6 7.06 0.45 20.64
CA PRO A 6 6.14 1.56 20.84
C PRO A 6 6.57 2.75 19.98
N ASN A 7 5.62 3.37 19.27
CA ASN A 7 5.81 4.51 18.37
C ASN A 7 6.53 4.23 17.03
N ILE A 8 6.83 2.99 16.68
CA ILE A 8 7.12 2.62 15.29
C ILE A 8 5.81 2.11 14.68
N GLY A 9 5.14 2.96 13.91
CA GLY A 9 3.93 2.60 13.17
C GLY A 9 4.17 1.44 12.19
N GLY A 10 3.09 0.75 11.81
CA GLY A 10 3.13 -0.14 10.65
C GLY A 10 3.19 0.67 9.35
N ASN A 11 3.20 -0.03 8.21
CA ASN A 11 3.12 0.62 6.89
C ASN A 11 1.67 0.69 6.37
N GLY A 12 0.72 0.04 7.07
CA GLY A 12 -0.68 0.01 6.66
C GLY A 12 -1.16 -1.38 6.26
N MET A 13 -2.16 -1.43 5.37
CA MET A 13 -2.78 -2.67 4.87
C MET A 13 -3.27 -2.48 3.43
N ALA A 14 -3.39 -3.57 2.68
CA ALA A 14 -3.93 -3.54 1.33
C ALA A 14 -5.04 -4.58 1.12
N PHE A 15 -6.07 -4.23 0.35
CA PHE A 15 -6.99 -5.17 -0.28
C PHE A 15 -6.43 -5.57 -1.64
N VAL A 16 -6.38 -6.87 -1.95
CA VAL A 16 -5.57 -7.37 -3.07
C VAL A 16 -6.38 -8.34 -3.94
N ILE A 17 -6.25 -8.15 -5.25
CA ILE A 17 -6.69 -9.09 -6.29
C ILE A 17 -5.44 -9.63 -6.99
N SER A 18 -5.26 -10.94 -6.98
CA SER A 18 -4.09 -11.63 -7.52
C SER A 18 -4.49 -13.00 -8.10
N PRO A 19 -3.81 -13.50 -9.15
CA PRO A 19 -4.04 -14.84 -9.68
C PRO A 19 -3.58 -15.97 -8.74
N SER A 20 -2.77 -15.64 -7.71
CA SER A 20 -2.21 -16.60 -6.76
C SER A 20 -2.21 -16.05 -5.34
N MET A 21 -2.26 -16.95 -4.36
CA MET A 21 -2.04 -16.64 -2.94
C MET A 21 -0.59 -16.89 -2.50
N ASP A 22 0.30 -17.29 -3.42
CA ASP A 22 1.72 -17.49 -3.12
C ASP A 22 2.47 -16.15 -3.08
N PHE A 23 2.64 -15.64 -1.87
CA PHE A 23 3.46 -14.47 -1.55
C PHE A 23 4.71 -14.85 -0.74
N SER A 24 5.15 -16.11 -0.81
CA SER A 24 6.27 -16.64 -0.01
C SER A 24 7.60 -15.90 -0.24
N ARG A 25 7.73 -15.19 -1.38
CA ARG A 25 8.92 -14.42 -1.76
C ARG A 25 8.73 -12.91 -1.58
N ALA A 26 7.59 -12.46 -1.08
CA ALA A 26 7.35 -11.04 -0.84
C ALA A 26 8.03 -10.57 0.44
N ALA A 27 8.41 -9.29 0.46
CA ALA A 27 9.01 -8.64 1.62
C ALA A 27 7.91 -8.07 2.53
N PRO A 28 8.11 -8.08 3.86
CA PRO A 28 7.21 -7.42 4.80
C PRO A 28 7.41 -5.89 4.80
N GLY A 29 6.65 -5.19 5.64
CA GLY A 29 6.82 -3.75 5.87
C GLY A 29 6.20 -2.93 4.76
N GLN A 30 6.96 -1.97 4.22
CA GLN A 30 6.53 -1.07 3.14
C GLN A 30 6.13 -1.78 1.86
N TYR A 31 6.48 -3.07 1.71
CA TYR A 31 6.10 -3.87 0.55
C TYR A 31 4.74 -4.58 0.69
N PHE A 32 4.03 -4.35 1.80
CA PHE A 32 2.73 -4.95 2.16
C PHE A 32 2.67 -6.49 2.10
N GLY A 33 3.79 -7.19 1.93
CA GLY A 33 3.80 -8.62 1.64
C GLY A 33 3.34 -8.96 0.22
N LEU A 34 3.42 -8.02 -0.74
CA LEU A 34 3.00 -8.20 -2.13
C LEU A 34 4.17 -8.29 -3.10
N PHE A 35 5.22 -7.51 -2.83
CA PHE A 35 6.39 -7.40 -3.70
C PHE A 35 7.69 -7.59 -2.92
N ASN A 36 8.79 -7.65 -3.64
CA ASN A 36 10.13 -7.46 -3.13
C ASN A 36 10.88 -6.52 -4.09
N ILE A 37 12.09 -6.11 -3.69
CA ILE A 37 12.93 -5.20 -4.49
C ILE A 37 13.19 -5.69 -5.93
N SER A 38 13.13 -7.01 -6.16
CA SER A 38 13.45 -7.61 -7.45
C SER A 38 12.26 -7.74 -8.39
N ASN A 39 11.02 -7.78 -7.88
CA ASN A 39 9.81 -8.03 -8.70
C ASN A 39 8.80 -6.86 -8.72
N ILE A 40 9.03 -5.80 -7.96
CA ILE A 40 8.19 -4.61 -7.99
C ILE A 40 8.16 -4.00 -9.40
N GLY A 41 6.97 -3.67 -9.88
CA GLY A 41 6.73 -3.11 -11.21
C GLY A 41 6.65 -4.14 -12.34
N TRP A 42 6.81 -5.44 -12.07
CA TRP A 42 6.76 -6.46 -13.12
C TRP A 42 5.32 -6.73 -13.57
N SER A 43 5.04 -6.56 -14.86
CA SER A 43 3.70 -6.74 -15.43
C SER A 43 3.16 -8.18 -15.30
N ILE A 44 4.03 -9.16 -15.11
CA ILE A 44 3.66 -10.58 -14.91
C ILE A 44 3.11 -10.88 -13.51
N ASN A 45 3.22 -9.96 -12.55
CA ASN A 45 2.66 -10.16 -11.21
C ASN A 45 1.12 -10.27 -11.27
N HIS A 46 0.49 -9.51 -12.18
CA HIS A 46 -0.97 -9.39 -12.30
C HIS A 46 -1.67 -9.08 -10.97
N ILE A 47 -1.08 -8.18 -10.20
CA ILE A 47 -1.59 -7.73 -8.90
C ILE A 47 -2.27 -6.37 -9.07
N LEU A 48 -3.51 -6.29 -8.58
CA LEU A 48 -4.20 -5.03 -8.29
C LEU A 48 -4.36 -4.93 -6.77
N ALA A 49 -3.94 -3.82 -6.19
CA ALA A 49 -4.13 -3.56 -4.77
C ALA A 49 -4.78 -2.19 -4.54
N VAL A 50 -5.56 -2.10 -3.47
CA VAL A 50 -6.02 -0.84 -2.87
C VAL A 50 -5.36 -0.75 -1.51
N GLU A 51 -4.43 0.17 -1.36
CA GLU A 51 -3.64 0.37 -0.14
C GLU A 51 -4.27 1.41 0.77
N LEU A 52 -4.15 1.18 2.08
CA LEU A 52 -4.38 2.12 3.16
C LEU A 52 -3.01 2.35 3.81
N ASP A 53 -2.25 3.29 3.28
CA ASP A 53 -0.88 3.57 3.69
C ASP A 53 -0.85 4.61 4.82
N ILE A 54 -0.02 4.34 5.84
CA ILE A 54 0.18 5.20 7.02
C ILE A 54 1.67 5.57 7.21
N ALA A 55 2.49 5.35 6.19
CA ALA A 55 3.87 5.77 6.09
C ALA A 55 4.07 6.56 4.79
N GLN A 56 5.13 7.36 4.73
CA GLN A 56 5.54 8.02 3.50
C GLN A 56 6.85 7.40 3.04
N ASN A 57 6.83 6.75 1.88
CA ASN A 57 7.96 6.13 1.22
C ASN A 57 8.32 6.92 -0.06
N PRO A 58 9.31 7.83 -0.01
CA PRO A 58 9.73 8.62 -1.17
C PRO A 58 10.13 7.79 -2.40
N GLU A 59 10.63 6.58 -2.18
CA GLU A 59 10.98 5.61 -3.22
C GLU A 59 9.78 5.13 -4.04
N PHE A 60 8.57 5.18 -3.48
CA PHE A 60 7.32 4.80 -4.14
C PHE A 60 6.54 6.02 -4.67
N ASN A 61 6.99 7.23 -4.33
CA ASN A 61 6.35 8.52 -4.65
C ASN A 61 5.03 8.75 -3.89
N ASP A 62 4.98 8.29 -2.65
CA ASP A 62 3.85 8.54 -1.77
C ASP A 62 3.62 10.05 -1.60
N ILE A 63 2.37 10.44 -1.75
CA ILE A 63 1.95 11.84 -1.69
C ILE A 63 2.09 12.43 -0.28
N ASP A 64 1.89 11.60 0.74
CA ASP A 64 2.05 11.92 2.16
C ASP A 64 2.09 10.63 2.99
N GLY A 65 2.19 10.75 4.32
CA GLY A 65 2.24 9.62 5.24
C GLY A 65 0.88 9.07 5.68
N ASN A 66 -0.20 9.36 4.97
CA ASN A 66 -1.56 8.90 5.29
C ASN A 66 -2.47 9.00 4.05
N HIS A 67 -2.39 8.03 3.15
CA HIS A 67 -3.12 8.06 1.88
C HIS A 67 -3.76 6.72 1.52
N VAL A 68 -4.67 6.79 0.54
CA VAL A 68 -5.25 5.63 -0.13
C VAL A 68 -4.72 5.62 -1.55
N GLY A 69 -4.22 4.47 -2.01
CA GLY A 69 -3.63 4.30 -3.34
C GLY A 69 -4.25 3.14 -4.12
N ILE A 70 -4.19 3.25 -5.45
CA ILE A 70 -4.53 2.16 -6.38
C ILE A 70 -3.25 1.68 -7.05
N ASP A 71 -2.85 0.45 -6.76
CA ASP A 71 -1.58 -0.12 -7.15
C ASP A 71 -1.74 -1.17 -8.25
N VAL A 72 -0.95 -1.04 -9.31
CA VAL A 72 -0.93 -1.99 -10.41
C VAL A 72 0.49 -2.53 -10.58
N ASN A 73 0.72 -3.76 -10.09
CA ASN A 73 2.00 -4.47 -10.09
C ASN A 73 3.18 -3.75 -9.39
N SER A 74 2.95 -2.62 -8.76
CA SER A 74 3.94 -1.70 -8.19
C SER A 74 3.33 -1.03 -6.96
N LEU A 75 4.18 -0.55 -6.05
CA LEU A 75 3.77 0.29 -4.89
C LEU A 75 3.77 1.78 -5.23
N LYS A 76 4.22 2.14 -6.43
CA LYS A 76 3.92 3.46 -6.98
C LYS A 76 2.47 3.46 -7.42
N SER A 77 1.61 4.09 -6.63
CA SER A 77 0.19 4.13 -6.94
C SER A 77 -0.05 4.79 -8.30
N ASN A 78 -0.95 4.17 -9.05
CA ASN A 78 -1.40 4.64 -10.35
C ASN A 78 -2.34 5.86 -10.20
N ASP A 79 -3.02 5.94 -9.06
CA ASP A 79 -3.75 7.11 -8.54
C ASP A 79 -3.76 7.03 -7.00
N SER A 80 -3.76 8.18 -6.32
CA SER A 80 -3.79 8.23 -4.85
C SER A 80 -4.38 9.52 -4.31
N ALA A 81 -4.91 9.47 -3.09
CA ALA A 81 -5.46 10.61 -2.38
C ALA A 81 -5.18 10.54 -0.88
N THR A 82 -4.90 11.69 -0.26
CA THR A 82 -4.77 11.80 1.20
C THR A 82 -6.02 11.27 1.88
N ALA A 83 -5.85 10.44 2.89
CA ALA A 83 -6.96 9.88 3.62
C ALA A 83 -7.72 11.00 4.35
N ALA A 84 -9.04 11.04 4.14
CA ALA A 84 -9.91 12.04 4.73
C ALA A 84 -11.21 11.40 5.22
N ASN A 85 -11.81 12.00 6.25
CA ASN A 85 -13.15 11.63 6.70
C ASN A 85 -14.17 12.48 5.95
N PHE A 86 -15.01 11.83 5.15
CA PHE A 86 -16.16 12.47 4.52
C PHE A 86 -17.41 12.11 5.30
N SER A 87 -18.01 13.11 5.95
CA SER A 87 -19.30 12.96 6.61
C SER A 87 -20.37 13.70 5.82
N ASP A 88 -21.48 13.03 5.52
CA ASP A 88 -22.63 13.64 4.84
C ASP A 88 -23.31 14.73 5.69
N LYS A 89 -22.95 14.85 6.97
CA LYS A 89 -23.48 15.83 7.92
C LYS A 89 -22.84 17.23 7.79
N GLY A 90 -21.88 17.41 6.88
CA GLY A 90 -21.16 18.67 6.66
C GLY A 90 -21.50 19.42 5.37
N ARG A 91 -22.40 18.90 4.52
CA ARG A 91 -22.94 19.61 3.36
C ARG A 91 -24.21 20.37 3.78
N ILE A 92 -24.02 21.56 4.35
CA ILE A 92 -25.07 22.60 4.43
C ILE A 92 -24.97 23.53 3.22
#